data_AF-A0A6P0S0J0-F1
#
_entry.id   AF-A0A6P0S0J0-F1
#
_cell.length_a   1.000
_cell.length_b   1.000
_cell.length_c   1.000
_cell.angle_alpha   90.00
_cell.angle_beta   90.00
_cell.angle_gamma   90.00
#
_symmetry.space_group_name_H-M   'P 1'
#
loop_
_entity.id
_entity.type
_entity.pdbx_description
1 polymer ?
#
loop_
_entity_poly.entity_id
_entity_poly.type
_entity_poly.pdbx_seq_one_letter_code
_entity_poly.pdbx_strand_id
1 'polypeptide(L)'
;MIISNVKISPDSQEILLKAAAKKRISVEELASEILNEDIQNKLSGIVAIGAVEKKYSANPLANKQPYAYYADPEELAIPIEDWNIEN
;
A
#
# COMPACT_ATOMS: atom_id res chain seq x y z
N MET A 1 -8.79 10.91 -7.44
CA MET A 1 -8.29 12.28 -7.11
C MET A 1 -8.74 12.59 -5.70
N ILE A 2 -7.81 12.87 -4.78
CA ILE A 2 -8.12 13.29 -3.42
C ILE A 2 -7.99 14.81 -3.39
N ILE A 3 -9.03 15.51 -2.92
CA ILE A 3 -9.05 16.97 -2.82
C ILE A 3 -9.17 17.32 -1.34
N SER A 4 -8.37 18.28 -0.88
CA SER A 4 -8.43 18.77 0.48
C SER A 4 -8.36 20.29 0.51
N ASN A 5 -9.10 20.90 1.43
CA ASN A 5 -9.05 22.33 1.65
C ASN A 5 -7.92 22.64 2.62
N VAL A 6 -6.98 23.47 2.20
CA VAL A 6 -5.83 23.88 3.02
C VAL A 6 -5.95 25.36 3.33
N LYS A 7 -5.87 25.72 4.62
CA LYS A 7 -5.77 27.12 5.04
C LYS A 7 -4.31 27.55 4.96
N ILE A 8 -4.07 28.64 4.23
CA ILE A 8 -2.75 29.27 4.09
C ILE A 8 -2.84 30.74 4.48
N SER A 9 -1.70 31.37 4.75
CA SER A 9 -1.66 32.82 5.00
C SER A 9 -2.00 33.62 3.73
N PRO A 10 -2.55 34.84 3.87
CA PRO A 10 -2.85 35.71 2.72
C PRO A 10 -1.63 35.96 1.82
N ASP A 11 -0.46 36.22 2.43
CA ASP A 11 0.79 36.44 1.70
C ASP A 11 1.19 35.22 0.87
N SER A 12 1.07 34.02 1.45
CA SER A 12 1.34 32.76 0.75
C SER A 12 0.38 32.55 -0.42
N GLN A 13 -0.90 32.92 -0.24
CA GLN A 13 -1.90 32.81 -1.30
C GLN A 13 -1.58 33.73 -2.48
N GLU A 14 -1.17 34.97 -2.21
CA GLU A 14 -0.79 35.92 -3.26
C GLU A 14 0.44 35.43 -4.05
N ILE A 15 1.45 34.92 -3.34
CA ILE A 15 2.65 34.35 -3.95
C ILE A 15 2.27 33.15 -4.83
N LEU A 16 1.42 32.25 -4.34
CA LEU A 16 1.02 31.03 -5.05
C LEU A 16 0.20 31.35 -6.31
N LEU A 17 -0.69 32.35 -6.25
CA LEU A 17 -1.42 32.87 -7.41
C LEU A 17 -0.46 33.45 -8.46
N LYS A 18 0.49 34.30 -8.06
CA LYS A 18 1.49 34.89 -8.98
C LYS A 18 2.36 33.81 -9.62
N ALA A 19 2.79 32.82 -8.84
CA ALA A 19 3.61 31.71 -9.32
C ALA A 19 2.84 30.82 -10.32
N ALA A 20 1.58 30.49 -10.03
CA ALA A 20 0.72 29.70 -10.92
C ALA A 20 0.49 30.44 -12.25
N ALA A 21 0.20 31.74 -12.20
CA ALA A 21 0.06 32.58 -13.39
C ALA A 21 1.34 32.62 -14.23
N LYS A 22 2.51 32.73 -13.59
CA LYS A 22 3.81 32.72 -14.27
C LYS A 22 4.08 31.37 -14.96
N LYS A 23 3.73 30.26 -14.31
CA LYS A 23 3.87 28.91 -14.87
C LYS A 23 2.74 28.54 -15.85
N ARG A 24 1.68 29.35 -15.96
CA ARG A 24 0.46 29.09 -16.77
C ARG A 24 -0.22 27.76 -16.42
N ILE A 25 -0.24 27.41 -15.14
CA ILE A 25 -0.91 26.22 -14.61
C ILE A 25 -1.95 26.61 -13.58
N SER A 26 -2.78 25.66 -13.17
CA SER A 26 -3.77 25.89 -12.10
C SER A 26 -3.09 26.04 -10.73
N VAL A 27 -3.76 26.72 -9.81
CA VAL A 27 -3.29 26.94 -8.43
C VAL A 27 -3.21 25.60 -7.70
N GLU A 28 -4.16 24.72 -7.96
CA GLU A 28 -4.27 23.38 -7.40
C GLU A 28 -3.13 22.46 -7.87
N GLU A 29 -2.78 22.56 -9.15
CA GLU A 29 -1.69 21.79 -9.73
C GLU A 29 -0.33 22.26 -9.19
N LEU A 30 -0.11 23.57 -9.10
CA LEU A 30 1.10 24.11 -8.47
C LEU A 30 1.20 23.70 -6.99
N ALA A 31 0.10 23.78 -6.24
CA ALA A 31 0.08 23.38 -4.84
C ALA A 31 0.40 21.88 -4.67
N SER A 32 -0.09 21.05 -5.60
CA SER A 32 0.19 19.61 -5.62
C SER A 32 1.65 19.31 -5.96
N GLU A 33 2.24 20.05 -6.90
CA GLU A 33 3.67 19.96 -7.26
C GLU A 33 4.55 20.26 -6.04
N ILE A 34 4.30 21.39 -5.37
CA ILE A 34 5.05 21.82 -4.18
C ILE A 34 4.93 20.79 -3.04
N LEU A 35 3.72 20.30 -2.78
CA LEU A 35 3.50 19.32 -1.71
C LEU A 35 4.21 18.00 -2.01
N ASN A 36 4.16 17.53 -3.26
CA ASN A 36 4.85 16.32 -3.67
C ASN A 36 6.37 16.44 -3.51
N GLU A 37 6.96 17.57 -3.91
CA GLU A 37 8.39 17.83 -3.71
C GLU A 37 8.77 17.83 -2.23
N ASP A 38 8.02 18.51 -1.37
CA ASP A 38 8.30 18.55 0.07
C ASP A 38 8.15 17.17 0.74
N ILE A 39 7.13 16.38 0.34
CA ILE A 39 6.96 15.01 0.80
C ILE A 39 8.17 14.17 0.40
N GLN A 40 8.62 14.23 -0.86
CA GLN A 40 9.78 13.46 -1.32
C GLN A 40 11.05 13.86 -0.56
N ASN A 41 11.24 15.16 -0.31
CA ASN A 41 12.40 15.66 0.45
C ASN A 41 12.36 15.19 1.91
N LYS A 42 11.21 15.29 2.58
CA LYS A 42 11.04 14.82 3.97
C LYS A 42 11.16 13.30 4.09
N LEU A 43 10.55 12.55 3.17
CA LEU A 43 10.63 11.09 3.14
C LEU A 43 12.03 10.61 2.79
N SER A 44 12.76 11.30 1.91
CA SER A 44 14.17 10.96 1.63
C SER A 44 15.03 11.02 2.89
N GLY A 45 14.76 11.97 3.79
CA GLY A 45 15.39 12.01 5.11
C GLY A 45 14.95 10.90 6.07
N ILE A 46 13.73 10.37 5.92
CA ILE A 46 13.17 9.30 6.76
C ILE A 46 13.56 7.91 6.27
N VAL A 47 13.67 7.69 4.95
CA VAL A 47 14.05 6.40 4.34
C VAL A 47 15.47 5.99 4.76
N ALA A 48 16.36 6.96 5.03
CA ALA A 48 17.68 6.71 5.60
C ALA A 48 17.64 6.09 7.02
N ILE A 49 16.53 6.19 7.75
CA ILE A 49 16.41 5.75 9.15
C ILE A 49 15.89 4.30 9.26
N GLY A 50 15.43 3.69 8.17
CA GLY A 50 14.67 2.44 8.27
C GLY A 50 14.84 1.51 7.10
N ALA A 51 16.06 1.03 6.85
CA ALA A 51 16.19 -0.35 6.39
C ALA A 51 15.69 -1.24 7.54
N VAL A 52 14.37 -1.38 7.67
CA VAL A 52 13.76 -2.37 8.53
C VAL A 52 14.20 -3.70 7.95
N GLU A 53 15.25 -4.29 8.52
CA GLU A 53 15.53 -5.71 8.35
C GLU A 53 14.24 -6.42 8.70
N LYS A 54 13.47 -6.78 7.68
CA LYS A 54 12.30 -7.63 7.84
C LYS A 54 12.84 -9.00 8.23
N LYS A 55 13.14 -9.16 9.52
CA LYS A 55 13.40 -10.45 10.16
C LYS A 55 12.06 -11.16 10.22
N TYR A 56 11.63 -11.68 9.07
CA TYR A 56 10.58 -12.67 9.03
C TYR A 56 11.07 -13.85 9.88
N SER A 57 10.25 -14.30 10.82
CA SER A 57 10.52 -15.53 11.53
C SER A 57 10.67 -16.66 10.50
N ALA A 58 11.65 -17.54 10.70
CA ALA A 58 11.86 -18.66 9.80
C ALA A 58 10.55 -19.46 9.68
N ASN A 59 10.12 -19.73 8.45
CA ASN A 59 8.88 -20.46 8.20
C ASN A 59 8.99 -21.86 8.87
N PRO A 60 8.14 -22.19 9.87
CA PRO A 60 8.22 -23.46 10.58
C PRO A 60 7.88 -24.68 9.70
N LEU A 61 7.38 -24.44 8.49
CA LEU A 61 7.07 -25.47 7.48
C LEU A 61 8.16 -25.62 6.41
N ALA A 62 9.23 -24.82 6.44
CA ALA A 62 10.26 -24.79 5.39
C ALA A 62 10.94 -26.15 5.15
N ASN A 63 11.02 -27.01 6.17
CA ASN A 63 11.66 -28.32 6.11
C ASN A 63 10.68 -29.49 6.21
N LYS A 64 9.37 -29.25 6.12
CA LYS A 64 8.37 -30.32 6.14
C LYS A 64 8.05 -30.73 4.71
N GLN A 65 8.10 -32.03 4.43
CA GLN A 65 7.55 -32.53 3.19
C GLN A 65 6.02 -32.40 3.23
N PRO A 66 5.37 -32.01 2.12
CA PRO A 66 3.92 -32.04 2.01
C PRO A 66 3.42 -33.43 2.42
N TYR A 67 2.34 -33.47 3.20
CA TYR A 67 1.68 -34.74 3.47
C TYR A 67 1.19 -35.29 2.13
N ALA A 68 1.81 -36.38 1.67
CA ALA A 68 1.35 -37.09 0.49
C ALA A 68 0.03 -37.76 0.86
N TYR A 69 -1.07 -37.18 0.39
CA TYR A 69 -2.35 -37.85 0.45
C TYR A 69 -2.29 -38.97 -0.60
N TYR A 70 -2.00 -40.19 -0.17
CA TYR A 70 -1.97 -41.38 -1.02
C TYR A 70 -3.38 -41.83 -1.44
N ALA A 71 -4.37 -40.95 -1.39
CA ALA A 71 -5.66 -41.27 -1.95
C ALA A 71 -5.50 -41.35 -3.46
N ASP A 72 -5.96 -42.46 -4.01
CA ASP A 72 -6.21 -42.58 -5.43
C ASP A 72 -7.09 -41.38 -5.85
N PRO A 73 -6.83 -40.66 -6.95
CA PRO A 73 -7.75 -39.61 -7.44
C PRO A 73 -9.19 -40.10 -7.63
N GLU A 74 -9.42 -41.41 -7.65
CA GLU A 74 -10.72 -42.07 -7.68
C GLU A 74 -11.32 -42.36 -6.29
N GLU A 75 -10.53 -42.28 -5.21
CA GLU A 75 -11.04 -42.40 -3.84
C GLU A 75 -11.69 -41.08 -3.40
N LEU A 76 -12.97 -41.16 -3.09
CA LEU A 76 -13.70 -40.06 -2.46
C LEU A 76 -13.02 -39.73 -1.13
N ALA A 77 -12.57 -38.47 -0.99
CA ALA A 77 -11.89 -37.98 0.22
C ALA A 77 -12.75 -38.09 1.49
N ILE A 78 -14.05 -38.35 1.34
CA ILE A 78 -15.05 -38.50 2.39
C ILE A 78 -15.89 -39.74 2.01
N PRO A 79 -16.04 -40.74 2.89
CA PRO A 79 -16.94 -41.88 2.67
C PRO A 79 -18.35 -41.41 2.31
N ILE A 80 -19.02 -42.08 1.36
CA ILE A 80 -20.36 -41.69 0.89
C ILE A 80 -21.37 -41.67 2.05
N GLU A 81 -21.16 -42.51 3.06
CA GLU A 81 -21.97 -42.55 4.27
C GLU A 81 -21.96 -41.23 5.07
N ASP A 82 -20.85 -40.49 5.04
CA ASP A 82 -20.69 -39.20 5.73
C ASP A 82 -21.33 -38.02 4.97
N TRP A 83 -21.78 -38.25 3.72
CA TRP A 83 -22.56 -37.26 2.94
C TRP A 83 -24.06 -37.29 3.26
N ASN A 84 -24.56 -38.35 3.89
CA ASN A 84 -25.96 -38.45 4.31
C ASN A 84 -26.19 -37.68 5.61
N ILE A 85 -26.37 -36.36 5.49
CA ILE A 85 -27.05 -35.56 6.51
C ILE A 85 -28.55 -35.78 6.35
N GLU A 86 -29.03 -36.99 6.67
CA GLU A 86 -30.45 -37.27 6.86
C GLU A 86 -30.69 -37.73 8.31
N ASN A 87 -31.04 -36.75 9.14
CA ASN A 87 -32.20 -36.79 10.03
C ASN A 87 -32.62 -35.37 10.43
#